data_AF-A0A369QI93-F1
#
_entry.id   AF-A0A369QI93-F1
#
_cell.length_a   1.000
_cell.length_b   1.000
_cell.length_c   1.000
_cell.angle_alpha   90.00
_cell.angle_beta   90.00
_cell.angle_gamma   90.00
#
_symmetry.space_group_name_H-M   'P 1'
#
loop_
_entity.id
_entity.type
_entity.pdbx_description
1 polymer ?
#
loop_
_entity_poly.entity_id
_entity_poly.type
_entity_poly.pdbx_seq_one_letter_code
_entity_poly.pdbx_strand_id
1 'polypeptide(L)'
;MFNIVQFNRCNQEQKVALVLDQGQFIQIRVSGDYSIVLYAIGKFYAEIWYKTATSKFFMVRGFSNQDMLDPYLETIDLTQLIDY
;
A
#
# COMPACT_ATOMS: atom_id res chain seq x y z
N MET A 1 3.56 -17.53 9.17
CA MET A 1 3.83 -16.09 8.97
C MET A 1 4.02 -15.85 7.48
N PHE A 2 3.09 -15.13 6.84
CA PHE A 2 3.22 -14.76 5.42
C PHE A 2 4.25 -13.63 5.31
N ASN A 3 5.23 -13.75 4.42
CA ASN A 3 6.33 -12.79 4.31
C ASN A 3 6.49 -12.32 2.85
N ILE A 4 7.18 -11.20 2.65
CA ILE A 4 7.32 -10.53 1.35
C ILE A 4 7.86 -11.44 0.24
N VAL A 5 8.71 -12.42 0.57
CA VAL A 5 9.23 -13.40 -0.40
C VAL A 5 8.11 -14.28 -0.98
N GLN A 6 7.17 -14.71 -0.12
CA GLN A 6 5.99 -15.48 -0.57
C GLN A 6 5.03 -14.59 -1.34
N PHE A 7 4.83 -13.36 -0.86
CA PHE A 7 4.03 -12.36 -1.55
C PHE A 7 4.55 -12.11 -2.97
N ASN A 8 5.86 -11.93 -3.14
CA ASN A 8 6.47 -11.63 -4.44
C ASN A 8 6.35 -12.79 -5.45
N ARG A 9 6.18 -14.04 -4.99
CA ARG A 9 5.94 -15.22 -5.83
C ARG A 9 4.51 -15.35 -6.31
N CYS A 10 3.54 -14.70 -5.64
CA CYS A 10 2.16 -14.68 -6.08
C CYS A 10 1.99 -13.85 -7.36
N ASN A 11 1.02 -14.26 -8.19
CA ASN A 11 0.60 -13.43 -9.32
C ASN A 11 -0.18 -12.19 -8.81
N GLN A 12 -0.44 -11.22 -9.69
CA GLN A 12 -1.04 -9.94 -9.28
C GLN A 12 -2.42 -10.12 -8.63
N GLU A 13 -3.26 -11.00 -9.17
CA GLU A 13 -4.59 -11.28 -8.61
C GLU A 13 -4.51 -11.87 -7.20
N GLN A 14 -3.63 -12.85 -6.97
CA GLN A 14 -3.42 -13.42 -5.64
C GLN A 14 -2.85 -12.39 -4.65
N LYS A 15 -1.92 -11.54 -5.11
CA LYS A 15 -1.39 -10.45 -4.29
C LYS A 15 -2.50 -9.51 -3.86
N VAL A 16 -3.35 -9.07 -4.78
CA VAL A 16 -4.50 -8.20 -4.47
C VAL A 16 -5.46 -8.89 -3.51
N ALA A 17 -5.85 -10.14 -3.78
CA ALA A 17 -6.75 -10.89 -2.90
C ALA A 17 -6.18 -10.97 -1.48
N LEU A 18 -4.88 -11.24 -1.34
CA LEU A 18 -4.23 -11.32 -0.03
C LEU A 18 -4.14 -9.96 0.68
N VAL A 19 -3.91 -8.88 -0.07
CA VAL A 19 -3.92 -7.52 0.48
C VAL A 19 -5.33 -7.12 0.94
N LEU A 20 -6.37 -7.50 0.19
CA LEU A 20 -7.74 -7.19 0.57
C LEU A 20 -8.26 -8.06 1.72
N ASP A 21 -7.76 -9.29 1.85
CA ASP A 21 -8.13 -10.24 2.90
C ASP A 21 -7.39 -9.98 4.23
N GLN A 22 -6.08 -9.70 4.17
CA GLN A 22 -5.22 -9.58 5.37
C GLN A 22 -4.62 -8.19 5.56
N GLY A 23 -4.73 -7.32 4.56
CA GLY A 23 -4.15 -5.98 4.62
C GLY A 23 -5.04 -5.01 5.37
N GLN A 24 -4.44 -4.31 6.31
CA GLN A 24 -5.06 -3.16 6.96
C GLN A 24 -4.82 -1.93 6.10
N PHE A 25 -5.88 -1.25 5.68
CA PHE A 25 -5.78 0.04 5.00
C PHE A 25 -5.04 1.04 5.90
N ILE A 26 -4.03 1.71 5.34
CA ILE A 26 -3.26 2.76 6.03
C ILE A 26 -3.64 4.12 5.45
N GLN A 27 -3.42 4.30 4.15
CA GLN A 27 -3.65 5.57 3.50
C GLN A 27 -3.80 5.41 1.99
N ILE A 28 -4.41 6.41 1.36
CA ILE A 28 -4.44 6.54 -0.10
C ILE A 28 -3.70 7.83 -0.49
N ARG A 29 -2.85 7.74 -1.51
CA ARG A 29 -2.24 8.90 -2.16
C ARG A 29 -2.63 8.93 -3.63
N VAL A 30 -2.83 10.12 -4.18
CA VAL A 30 -3.03 10.31 -5.61
C VAL A 30 -1.77 10.94 -6.19
N SER A 31 -1.20 10.31 -7.20
CA SER A 31 0.02 10.76 -7.87
C SER A 31 -0.22 10.78 -9.37
N GLY A 32 -0.53 11.96 -9.91
CA GLY A 32 -0.89 12.14 -11.32
C GLY A 32 -2.13 11.30 -11.70
N ASP A 33 -1.99 10.45 -12.70
CA ASP A 33 -3.06 9.56 -13.19
C ASP A 33 -3.21 8.25 -12.40
N TYR A 34 -2.62 8.16 -11.20
CA TYR A 34 -2.62 6.95 -10.38
C TYR A 34 -3.10 7.23 -8.95
N SER A 35 -4.07 6.44 -8.51
CA SER A 35 -4.45 6.32 -7.09
C SER A 35 -3.70 5.14 -6.50
N ILE A 36 -2.90 5.39 -5.47
CA ILE A 36 -2.03 4.42 -4.84
C ILE A 36 -2.51 4.21 -3.41
N VAL A 37 -3.01 3.02 -3.13
CA VAL A 37 -3.57 2.64 -1.84
C VAL A 37 -2.55 1.80 -1.08
N LEU A 38 -2.16 2.26 0.10
CA LEU A 38 -1.21 1.59 0.98
C LEU A 38 -1.93 0.73 2.02
N TYR A 39 -1.49 -0.52 2.13
CA TYR A 39 -1.95 -1.49 3.09
C TYR A 39 -0.78 -2.02 3.91
N ALA A 40 -1.01 -2.28 5.21
CA ALA A 40 -0.08 -2.99 6.08
C ALA A 40 -0.50 -4.46 6.21
N ILE A 41 0.42 -5.39 5.93
CA ILE A 41 0.20 -6.84 6.04
C ILE A 41 1.21 -7.40 7.02
N GLY A 42 0.84 -7.41 8.30
CA GLY A 42 1.66 -7.95 9.38
C GLY A 42 3.00 -7.22 9.55
N LYS A 43 4.05 -7.69 8.87
CA LYS A 43 5.44 -7.17 8.98
C LYS A 43 5.94 -6.46 7.71
N PHE A 44 5.10 -6.30 6.69
CA PHE A 44 5.45 -5.59 5.46
C PHE A 44 4.26 -4.77 4.97
N TYR A 45 4.48 -3.94 3.96
CA TYR A 45 3.49 -3.07 3.36
C TYR A 45 3.24 -3.46 1.91
N ALA A 46 2.05 -3.16 1.41
CA ALA A 46 1.66 -3.39 0.04
C ALA A 46 0.92 -2.18 -0.53
N GLU A 47 1.38 -1.71 -1.68
CA GLU A 47 0.72 -0.67 -2.46
C GLU A 47 -0.08 -1.30 -3.60
N ILE A 48 -1.35 -0.91 -3.70
CA ILE A 48 -2.18 -1.19 -4.86
C ILE A 48 -2.32 0.09 -5.68
N TRP A 49 -1.91 0.02 -6.94
CA TRP A 49 -1.93 1.13 -7.88
C TRP A 49 -3.13 0.96 -8.80
N TYR A 50 -3.99 1.97 -8.82
CA TYR A 50 -5.15 2.08 -9.70
C TYR A 50 -4.93 3.24 -10.64
N LYS A 51 -5.33 3.10 -11.90
CA LYS A 51 -5.31 4.20 -12.85
C LYS A 51 -6.57 5.04 -12.66
N THR A 52 -6.46 6.32 -12.27
CA THR A 52 -7.64 7.18 -11.99
C THR A 52 -8.55 7.33 -13.19
N ALA A 53 -7.99 7.41 -14.39
CA ALA A 53 -8.77 7.59 -15.63
C ALA A 53 -9.71 6.43 -15.96
N THR A 54 -9.41 5.20 -15.51
CA THR A 54 -10.20 4.01 -15.84
C THR A 54 -10.64 3.22 -14.62
N SER A 55 -10.24 3.66 -13.43
CA SER A 55 -10.27 2.90 -12.17
C SER A 55 -9.76 1.46 -12.29
N LYS A 56 -8.97 1.16 -13.32
CA LYS A 56 -8.44 -0.18 -13.52
C LYS A 56 -7.24 -0.40 -12.64
N PHE A 57 -7.23 -1.55 -11.99
CA PHE A 57 -6.06 -2.08 -11.31
C PHE A 57 -4.87 -2.11 -12.29
N PHE A 58 -3.76 -1.50 -11.88
CA PHE A 58 -2.55 -1.38 -12.67
C PHE A 58 -1.47 -2.33 -12.17
N MET A 59 -1.17 -2.29 -10.87
CA MET A 59 -0.20 -3.18 -10.26
C MET A 59 -0.34 -3.25 -8.74
N VAL A 60 0.28 -4.26 -8.16
CA VAL A 60 0.45 -4.40 -6.72
C VAL A 60 1.92 -4.66 -6.41
N ARG A 61 2.45 -3.91 -5.44
CA ARG A 61 3.85 -4.01 -5.01
C ARG A 61 3.91 -4.18 -3.50
N GLY A 62 4.59 -5.23 -3.06
CA GLY A 62 4.94 -5.42 -1.65
C GLY A 62 6.32 -4.86 -1.37
N PHE A 63 6.51 -4.21 -0.24
CA PHE A 63 7.81 -3.74 0.25
C PHE A 63 7.88 -3.80 1.78
N SER A 64 9.09 -3.93 2.32
CA SER A 64 9.37 -3.90 3.75
C SER A 64 10.28 -2.74 4.16
N ASN A 65 10.77 -1.96 3.20
CA ASN A 65 11.63 -0.80 3.46
C ASN A 65 10.81 0.38 3.97
N GLN A 66 11.28 1.02 5.03
CA GLN A 66 10.69 2.24 5.57
C GLN A 66 10.89 3.44 4.63
N ASP A 67 11.94 3.44 3.79
CA ASP A 67 12.20 4.53 2.83
C ASP A 67 11.06 4.72 1.81
N MET A 68 10.27 3.67 1.56
CA MET A 68 9.10 3.76 0.66
C MET A 68 7.87 4.35 1.36
N LEU A 69 7.91 4.52 2.68
CA LEU A 69 6.87 5.19 3.47
C LEU A 69 7.10 6.69 3.58
N ASP A 70 8.30 7.20 3.31
CA ASP A 70 8.62 8.65 3.35
C ASP A 70 7.55 9.53 2.66
N PRO A 71 7.13 9.26 1.40
CA PRO A 71 6.10 10.07 0.75
C PRO A 71 4.72 9.98 1.40
N TYR A 72 4.45 8.98 2.25
CA TYR A 72 3.23 8.91 3.05
C TYR A 72 3.40 9.62 4.40
N LEU A 73 4.59 9.51 5.01
CA LEU A 73 4.92 10.19 6.26
C LEU A 73 4.95 11.72 6.10
N GLU A 74 5.46 12.22 4.97
CA GLU A 74 5.42 13.65 4.65
C GLU A 74 3.99 14.19 4.48
N THR A 75 3.04 13.34 4.08
CA THR A 75 1.62 13.68 3.95
C THR A 75 0.80 13.42 5.22
N ILE A 76 1.36 12.75 6.23
CA ILE A 76 0.71 12.62 7.53
C ILE A 76 0.93 13.94 8.27
N ASP A 77 -0.16 14.69 8.40
CA ASP A 77 -0.20 15.90 9.21
C ASP A 77 -0.09 15.51 10.70
N LEU A 78 1.15 15.31 11.17
CA LEU A 78 1.48 14.92 12.56
C LEU A 78 0.97 15.93 13.60
N THR A 79 0.54 17.10 13.16
CA THR A 79 -0.17 18.10 13.95
C THR A 79 -1.45 17.57 14.59
N GLN A 80 -2.04 16.48 14.04
CA GLN A 80 -3.22 15.81 14.62
C GLN A 80 -2.90 14.78 15.71
N LEU A 81 -1.61 14.49 15.97
CA LEU A 81 -1.17 13.49 16.95
C LEU A 81 -0.79 14.09 18.31
N ILE A 82 -0.87 15.42 18.45
CA ILE A 82 -0.67 16.12 19.73
C ILE A 82 -2.05 16.50 20.28
N ASP A 83 -2.71 15.55 20.93
CA ASP A 83 -3.78 15.86 21.89
C ASP A 83 -3.10 16.03 23.26
N TYR A 84 -3.20 17.24 23.83
CA TYR A 84 -2.49 17.72 25.03
C TYR A 84 -3.23 17.38 26.32
#